data_AF-A0A0C2UYP0-F1
#
_entry.id   AF-A0A0C2UYP0-F1
#
_cell.length_a   1.000
_cell.length_b   1.000
_cell.length_c   1.000
_cell.angle_alpha   90.00
_cell.angle_beta   90.00
_cell.angle_gamma   90.00
#
_symmetry.space_group_name_H-M   'P 1'
#
loop_
_entity.id
_entity.type
_entity.pdbx_description
1 polymer ?
#
loop_
_entity_poly.entity_id
_entity_poly.type
_entity_poly.pdbx_seq_one_letter_code
_entity_poly.pdbx_strand_id
1 'polypeptide(L)'
;MMQLQIQDAFITTLFETQFHNDKDKFVEAIKEFFTQKSKTETYEYNLLKAYSSGELSIGQIANILNISKLEVMNLLQKYDIPFVEVDQEYLEQEFNAFA
;
A
#
# COMPACT_ATOMS: atom_id res chain seq x y z
N MET A 1 25.63 22.56 3.19
CA MET A 1 24.59 22.39 2.16
C MET A 1 24.52 20.93 1.78
N MET A 2 23.32 20.34 1.81
CA MET A 2 23.13 18.94 1.39
C MET A 2 23.14 18.88 -0.14
N GLN A 3 24.21 18.33 -0.73
CA GLN A 3 24.27 17.97 -2.15
C GLN A 3 23.63 16.59 -2.30
N LEU A 4 22.42 16.56 -2.86
CA LEU A 4 21.80 15.31 -3.30
C LEU A 4 22.54 14.87 -4.57
N GLN A 5 23.43 13.88 -4.47
CA GLN A 5 24.01 13.23 -5.65
C GLN A 5 22.98 12.25 -6.22
N ILE A 6 22.06 12.77 -7.03
CA ILE A 6 21.05 11.96 -7.72
C ILE A 6 21.70 11.48 -9.03
N GLN A 7 22.16 10.23 -9.07
CA GLN A 7 22.65 9.57 -10.29
C GLN A 7 21.52 8.96 -11.14
N ASP A 8 20.28 9.39 -10.94
CA ASP A 8 19.12 8.88 -11.66
C ASP A 8 18.63 9.92 -12.67
N ALA A 9 18.79 9.62 -13.96
CA ALA A 9 18.40 10.50 -15.06
C ALA A 9 16.90 10.82 -15.07
N PHE A 10 16.06 9.91 -14.58
CA PHE A 10 14.62 10.16 -14.46
C PHE A 10 14.33 11.20 -13.38
N ILE A 11 14.93 11.06 -12.20
CA ILE A 11 14.72 12.00 -11.10
C ILE A 11 15.25 13.39 -11.47
N THR A 12 16.41 13.47 -12.14
CA THR A 12 16.95 14.75 -12.65
C THR A 12 16.00 15.40 -13.66
N THR A 13 15.49 14.63 -14.62
CA THR A 13 14.51 15.13 -15.60
C THR A 13 13.24 15.61 -14.92
N LEU A 14 12.73 14.89 -13.92
CA LEU A 14 11.56 15.28 -13.14
C LEU A 14 11.80 16.60 -12.39
N PHE A 15 12.94 16.73 -11.73
CA PHE A 15 13.35 17.94 -11.00
C PHE A 15 13.44 19.17 -11.91
N GLU A 16 14.00 19.00 -13.11
CA GLU A 16 14.14 20.08 -14.09
C GLU A 16 12.79 20.45 -14.75
N THR A 17 11.99 19.47 -15.13
CA THR A 17 10.79 19.69 -15.98
C THR A 17 9.53 19.99 -15.17
N GLN A 18 9.30 19.30 -14.05
CA GLN A 18 8.08 19.46 -13.25
C GLN A 18 8.27 20.43 -12.09
N PHE A 19 9.49 20.48 -11.53
CA PHE A 19 9.81 21.33 -10.39
C PHE A 19 10.63 22.56 -10.78
N HIS A 20 11.04 22.70 -12.05
CA HIS A 20 11.77 23.88 -12.56
C HIS A 20 13.03 24.24 -11.75
N ASN A 21 13.74 23.22 -11.27
CA ASN A 21 14.91 23.36 -10.38
C ASN A 21 14.60 23.99 -9.00
N ASP A 22 13.32 24.07 -8.61
CA ASP A 22 12.89 24.54 -7.30
C ASP A 22 13.09 23.42 -6.26
N LYS A 23 14.22 23.48 -5.57
CA LYS A 23 14.62 22.49 -4.57
C LYS A 23 13.62 22.38 -3.43
N ASP A 24 13.05 23.49 -2.98
CA ASP A 24 12.18 23.48 -1.81
C ASP A 24 10.85 22.80 -2.14
N LYS A 25 10.25 23.10 -3.30
CA LYS A 25 9.05 22.40 -3.77
C LYS A 25 9.28 20.92 -4.04
N PHE A 26 10.43 20.57 -4.60
CA PHE A 26 10.77 19.17 -4.86
C PHE A 26 10.90 18.37 -3.56
N VAL A 27 11.61 18.93 -2.56
CA VAL A 27 11.75 18.30 -1.25
C VAL A 27 10.41 18.23 -0.51
N GLU A 28 9.58 19.27 -0.61
CA GLU A 28 8.23 19.28 -0.02
C GLU A 28 7.34 18.20 -0.64
N ALA A 29 7.32 18.07 -1.97
CA ALA A 29 6.57 17.03 -2.66
C ALA A 29 7.03 15.60 -2.26
N ILE A 30 8.35 15.40 -2.12
CA ILE A 30 8.90 14.13 -1.61
C ILE A 30 8.41 13.86 -0.18
N LYS A 31 8.48 14.86 0.71
CA LYS A 31 8.02 14.72 2.10
C LYS A 31 6.53 14.40 2.17
N GLU A 32 5.72 15.08 1.37
CA GLU A 32 4.28 14.84 1.27
C GLU A 32 4.01 13.41 0.79
N PHE A 33 4.70 12.95 -0.25
CA PHE A 33 4.59 11.59 -0.76
C PHE A 33 4.88 10.56 0.33
N PHE A 34 6.00 10.69 1.05
CA PHE A 34 6.34 9.77 2.15
C PHE A 34 5.33 9.84 3.30
N THR A 35 4.81 11.04 3.60
CA THR A 35 3.80 11.22 4.65
C THR A 35 2.48 10.55 4.27
N GLN A 36 2.04 10.72 3.03
CA GLN A 36 0.83 10.06 2.51
C GLN A 36 1.00 8.55 2.48
N LYS A 37 2.15 8.07 1.98
CA LYS A 37 2.48 6.65 1.96
C LYS A 37 2.46 6.04 3.37
N SER A 38 3.09 6.71 4.34
CA SER A 38 3.08 6.26 5.74
C SER A 38 1.67 6.23 6.33
N LYS A 39 0.81 7.20 6.01
CA LYS A 39 -0.61 7.19 6.44
C LYS A 39 -1.36 6.01 5.84
N THR A 40 -1.19 5.73 4.54
CA THR A 40 -1.81 4.59 3.86
C THR A 40 -1.33 3.27 4.47
N GLU A 41 -0.02 3.09 4.66
CA GLU A 41 0.54 1.90 5.30
C GLU A 41 0.02 1.71 6.73
N THR A 42 -0.14 2.80 7.49
CA THR A 42 -0.71 2.76 8.84
C THR A 42 -2.19 2.35 8.81
N TYR A 43 -2.97 2.89 7.86
CA TYR A 43 -4.37 2.54 7.68
C TYR A 43 -4.56 1.07 7.29
N GLU A 44 -3.79 0.61 6.31
CA GLU A 44 -3.73 -0.81 5.92
C GLU A 44 -3.40 -1.69 7.11
N TYR A 45 -2.31 -1.39 7.84
CA TYR A 45 -1.90 -2.17 9.00
C TYR A 45 -2.99 -2.24 10.09
N ASN A 46 -3.70 -1.14 10.36
CA ASN A 46 -4.78 -1.13 11.34
C ASN A 46 -5.96 -2.02 10.93
N LEU A 47 -6.31 -2.05 9.64
CA LEU A 47 -7.35 -2.96 9.14
C LEU A 47 -6.94 -4.43 9.29
N LEU A 48 -5.69 -4.75 8.97
CA LEU A 48 -5.17 -6.11 9.12
C LEU A 48 -5.06 -6.54 10.59
N LYS A 49 -4.76 -5.60 11.49
CA LYS A 49 -4.81 -5.87 12.94
C LYS A 49 -6.23 -6.13 13.42
N ALA A 50 -7.24 -5.45 12.87
CA ALA A 50 -8.64 -5.72 13.18
C ALA A 50 -9.09 -7.11 12.67
N TYR A 51 -8.44 -7.66 11.64
CA TYR A 51 -8.59 -9.08 11.30
C TYR A 51 -8.04 -9.99 12.40
N SER A 52 -6.84 -9.70 12.92
CA SER A 52 -6.25 -10.49 14.00
C SER A 52 -7.07 -10.48 15.29
N SER A 53 -7.83 -9.42 15.57
CA SER A 53 -8.79 -9.38 16.70
C SER A 53 -10.17 -9.99 16.38
N GLY A 54 -10.38 -10.47 15.15
CA GLY A 54 -11.65 -11.04 14.70
C GLY A 54 -12.76 -10.01 14.43
N GLU A 55 -12.43 -8.72 14.43
CA GLU A 55 -13.38 -7.62 14.19
C GLU A 55 -13.73 -7.47 12.72
N LEU A 56 -12.78 -7.77 11.82
CA LEU A 56 -12.98 -7.73 10.36
C LEU A 56 -12.59 -9.06 9.73
N SER A 57 -13.36 -9.50 8.74
CA SER A 57 -12.98 -10.60 7.85
C SER A 57 -12.11 -10.11 6.69
N ILE A 58 -11.37 -11.03 6.06
CA ILE A 58 -10.59 -10.77 4.83
C ILE A 58 -11.46 -10.13 3.75
N GLY A 59 -12.71 -10.61 3.57
CA GLY A 59 -13.64 -10.05 2.59
C GLY A 59 -14.06 -8.61 2.89
N GLN A 60 -14.27 -8.27 4.17
CA GLN A 60 -14.57 -6.88 4.55
C GLN A 60 -13.38 -5.96 4.31
N ILE A 61 -12.15 -6.41 4.61
CA ILE A 61 -10.94 -5.62 4.35
C ILE A 61 -10.73 -5.44 2.84
N ALA A 62 -10.93 -6.49 2.04
CA ALA A 62 -10.88 -6.43 0.58
C ALA A 62 -11.83 -5.35 0.02
N ASN A 63 -13.07 -5.31 0.53
CA ASN A 63 -14.05 -4.31 0.14
C ASN A 63 -13.63 -2.88 0.58
N ILE A 64 -13.08 -2.72 1.79
CA ILE A 64 -12.65 -1.41 2.30
C ILE A 64 -11.46 -0.85 1.51
N LEU A 65 -10.49 -1.70 1.19
CA LEU A 65 -9.29 -1.33 0.44
C LEU A 65 -9.50 -1.34 -1.08
N ASN A 66 -10.65 -1.84 -1.55
CA ASN A 66 -10.96 -2.04 -2.97
C ASN A 66 -9.88 -2.86 -3.69
N ILE A 67 -9.48 -3.98 -3.07
CA ILE A 67 -8.52 -4.96 -3.58
C ILE A 67 -9.12 -6.37 -3.48
N SER A 68 -8.51 -7.35 -4.12
CA SER A 68 -8.94 -8.75 -4.02
C SER A 68 -8.64 -9.36 -2.64
N LYS A 69 -9.38 -10.41 -2.26
CA LYS A 69 -9.09 -11.20 -1.05
C LYS A 69 -7.65 -11.76 -1.06
N LEU A 70 -7.15 -12.16 -2.23
CA LEU A 70 -5.77 -12.64 -2.42
C LEU A 70 -4.75 -11.53 -2.10
N GLU A 71 -4.99 -10.31 -2.55
CA GLU A 71 -4.14 -9.17 -2.22
C GLU A 71 -4.15 -8.86 -0.72
N VAL A 72 -5.30 -9.01 -0.04
CA VAL A 72 -5.37 -8.91 1.43
C VAL A 72 -4.52 -10.00 2.10
N MET A 73 -4.54 -11.23 1.61
CA MET A 73 -3.72 -12.33 2.14
C MET A 73 -2.22 -12.07 1.95
N ASN A 74 -1.83 -11.54 0.78
CA ASN A 74 -0.45 -11.10 0.55
C ASN A 74 -0.03 -9.98 1.52
N LEU A 75 -0.94 -9.06 1.86
CA LEU A 75 -0.69 -8.03 2.87
C LEU A 75 -0.55 -8.63 4.27
N LEU A 76 -1.41 -9.57 4.67
CA LEU A 76 -1.31 -10.29 5.95
C LEU A 76 0.06 -11.00 6.06
N GLN A 77 0.48 -11.67 4.99
CA GLN A 77 1.79 -12.33 4.91
C GLN A 77 2.95 -11.33 5.00
N LYS A 78 2.87 -10.21 4.27
CA LYS A 78 3.88 -9.13 4.30
C LYS A 78 4.09 -8.57 5.71
N TYR A 79 3.04 -8.49 6.51
CA TYR A 79 3.09 -7.98 7.89
C TYR A 79 3.19 -9.07 8.97
N ASP A 80 3.44 -10.32 8.58
CA ASP A 80 3.57 -11.48 9.48
C ASP A 80 2.36 -11.68 10.42
N ILE A 81 1.15 -11.40 9.92
CA ILE A 81 -0.11 -11.60 10.64
C ILE A 81 -0.63 -12.99 10.29
N PRO A 82 -0.85 -13.91 11.25
CA PRO A 82 -1.33 -15.26 10.95
C PRO A 82 -2.72 -15.26 10.32
N PHE A 83 -2.91 -16.06 9.28
CA PHE A 83 -4.21 -16.29 8.64
C PHE A 83 -4.29 -17.71 8.09
N VAL A 84 -5.51 -18.17 7.81
CA VAL A 84 -5.72 -19.44 7.12
C VAL A 84 -5.45 -19.21 5.64
N GLU A 85 -4.36 -19.78 5.14
CA GLU A 85 -4.10 -19.85 3.70
C GLU A 85 -5.15 -20.76 3.05
N VAL A 86 -5.82 -20.25 2.03
CA VAL A 86 -6.77 -20.98 1.18
C VAL A 86 -6.36 -20.75 -0.26
N ASP A 87 -6.31 -21.82 -1.04
CA ASP A 87 -5.91 -21.76 -2.44
C ASP A 87 -6.84 -20.85 -3.25
N GLN A 88 -6.28 -20.20 -4.27
CA GLN A 88 -7.01 -19.24 -5.12
C GLN A 88 -8.28 -19.86 -5.74
N GLU A 89 -8.22 -21.15 -6.10
CA GLU A 89 -9.35 -21.90 -6.66
C GLU A 89 -10.52 -22.02 -5.67
N TYR A 90 -10.26 -22.05 -4.36
CA TYR A 90 -11.29 -22.06 -3.32
C TYR A 90 -11.91 -20.67 -3.12
N LEU A 91 -11.10 -19.61 -3.21
CA LEU A 91 -11.57 -18.23 -3.10
C LEU A 91 -12.54 -17.87 -4.24
N GLU A 92 -12.26 -18.35 -5.46
CA GLU A 92 -13.12 -18.16 -6.64
C GLU A 92 -14.46 -18.91 -6.54
N GLN A 93 -14.50 -20.07 -5.87
CA GLN A 93 -15.74 -20.83 -5.67
C GLN A 93 -16.70 -20.14 -4.67
N GLU A 94 -16.19 -19.47 -3.63
CA GLU A 94 -17.04 -18.66 -2.75
C GLU A 94 -17.70 -17.48 -3.48
N PHE A 95 -17.11 -16.93 -4.54
CA PHE A 95 -17.75 -15.87 -5.35
C PHE A 95 -19.01 -16.34 -6.07
N ASN A 96 -19.06 -17.63 -6.44
CA ASN A 96 -20.20 -18.20 -7.16
C ASN A 96 -21.29 -18.76 -6.23
N ALA A 97 -21.01 -18.92 -4.93
CA ALA A 97 -21.98 -19.47 -3.97
C ALA A 97 -22.93 -18.41 -3.37
N PHE A 98 -22.68 -17.12 -3.60
CA PHE A 98 -23.50 -16.00 -3.14
C PHE A 98 -24.07 -15.13 -4.29
N ALA A 99 -24.05 -15.64 -5.52
CA ALA A 99 -24.71 -15.03 -6.69
C ALA A 99 -26.15 -15.53 -6.87
#